data_AF-A0A6J1AE98-F1
#
_entry.id   AF-A0A6J1AE98-F1
#
_cell.length_a   1.000
_cell.length_b   1.000
_cell.length_c   1.000
_cell.angle_alpha   90.00
_cell.angle_beta   90.00
_cell.angle_gamma   90.00
#
_symmetry.space_group_name_H-M   'P 1'
#
loop_
_entity.id
_entity.type
_entity.pdbx_description
1 polymer ?
#
loop_
_entity_poly.entity_id
_entity_poly.type
_entity_poly.pdbx_seq_one_letter_code
_entity_poly.pdbx_strand_id
1 'polypeptide(L)'
;MALTNSSILPTKSLLQSQPSTPFSKTKPFSVVRISAVHSSDSPKNPIVSDKSAKQPATAPLAATKSATAASPAVAPSQNAVPGKWTVDSWKSKNALQLPEYPDQTELDSVLRTLEDFPPIVFAGEARSLEEKLGEAALGNAFLLQGGDCAESFKEFNANNIRDTFRILLQMGAVLMFGGQMPVIKVGRMAGQFAKPRSQPFEEKNGVKLPSYRGDNINGDAFEAKARIPDPQRMIRAYCQAAATLNLLRAFATGGYAAMQRVTQWNLDFTEHSEQGDRYRELAHRVDEALGFMAAAGLTVDHPIMTTTEFWTSHECLLLPYEQSLTRLDSTSGRYYDCSAHFLWVGERTRQLDGAHVEFLKGVANPLGIKVSDKMDPNELVKLIEIFNPQNKPGRITIITRMGAENMRVKLPHLIRAVRRAGQIVTWVSDPMHGNTINSPVGLKTRSFDSIRAEVRAFFDVHEQEGSHPGGVHLEMTGQNVTECIGGSKNVTFDDLGSRYHTHCDPRLNASQSLELAFIIAERLRKRRISAQKSLALGL
;
A
#
# COMPACT_ATOMS: atom_id res chain seq x y z
N MET A 1 51.76 36.23 41.69
CA MET A 1 50.73 37.26 41.92
C MET A 1 49.38 36.53 41.83
N ALA A 2 48.81 35.94 42.89
CA ALA A 2 48.08 36.56 44.03
C ALA A 2 47.02 37.56 43.52
N LEU A 3 45.70 37.45 43.74
CA LEU A 3 44.88 37.07 44.91
C LEU A 3 43.52 36.48 44.41
N THR A 4 43.01 35.30 44.81
CA THR A 4 42.19 34.94 45.99
C THR A 4 41.06 35.90 46.39
N ASN A 5 39.80 35.43 46.28
CA ASN A 5 38.88 35.43 47.43
C ASN A 5 37.71 34.43 47.27
N SER A 6 37.30 33.93 48.42
CA SER A 6 36.59 32.68 48.70
C SER A 6 35.31 32.94 49.50
N SER A 7 34.29 32.07 49.40
CA SER A 7 33.46 31.67 50.55
C SER A 7 32.47 30.55 50.21
N ILE A 8 32.23 29.71 51.22
CA ILE A 8 31.67 28.35 51.22
C ILE A 8 30.57 28.29 52.30
N LEU A 9 29.49 27.50 52.02
CA LEU A 9 28.50 26.84 52.94
C LEU A 9 27.41 27.71 53.64
N PRO A 10 26.40 27.10 54.33
CA PRO A 10 25.32 26.18 53.87
C PRO A 10 23.93 26.56 54.46
N THR A 11 22.80 25.89 54.14
CA THR A 11 21.73 25.57 55.13
C THR A 11 20.56 24.71 54.63
N LYS A 12 20.06 23.86 55.53
CA LYS A 12 18.89 22.97 55.49
C LYS A 12 17.56 23.72 55.65
N SER A 13 16.47 23.18 55.11
CA SER A 13 15.10 23.26 55.68
C SER A 13 14.19 22.23 54.97
N LEU A 14 13.81 21.09 55.59
CA LEU A 14 12.58 20.88 56.38
C LEU A 14 11.28 21.20 55.61
N LEU A 15 10.70 20.18 54.97
CA LEU A 15 9.31 20.15 54.51
C LEU A 15 8.50 19.26 55.47
N GLN A 16 7.67 19.92 56.28
CA GLN A 16 6.68 19.29 57.15
C GLN A 16 5.37 19.02 56.39
N SER A 17 4.85 17.82 56.61
CA SER A 17 3.51 17.34 56.31
C SER A 17 2.43 18.03 57.15
N GLN A 18 1.21 18.20 56.61
CA GLN A 18 -0.10 17.85 57.24
C GLN A 18 -1.30 18.27 56.34
N PRO A 19 -2.52 17.74 56.56
CA PRO A 19 -3.37 17.20 55.49
C PRO A 19 -4.75 17.87 55.26
N SER A 20 -5.40 17.39 54.20
CA SER A 20 -6.82 17.35 53.76
C SER A 20 -7.96 17.82 54.69
N THR A 21 -9.01 18.42 54.09
CA THR A 21 -10.46 18.00 54.08
C THR A 21 -11.32 19.09 53.36
N PRO A 22 -12.66 18.93 53.11
CA PRO A 22 -13.24 18.51 51.82
C PRO A 22 -14.39 19.46 51.32
N PHE A 23 -15.27 18.97 50.42
CA PHE A 23 -16.51 19.56 49.81
C PHE A 23 -16.30 20.11 48.38
N SER A 24 -17.19 19.92 47.39
CA SER A 24 -18.60 19.54 47.39
C SER A 24 -19.06 19.02 46.00
N LYS A 25 -19.87 17.95 46.02
CA LYS A 25 -21.03 17.60 45.18
C LYS A 25 -21.03 17.95 43.67
N THR A 26 -20.91 16.87 42.90
CA THR A 26 -21.31 16.68 41.51
C THR A 26 -22.79 16.96 41.25
N LYS A 27 -23.12 17.70 40.19
CA LYS A 27 -24.43 17.72 39.52
C LYS A 27 -24.40 16.82 38.28
N PRO A 28 -25.47 16.07 37.96
CA PRO A 28 -25.51 15.20 36.79
C PRO A 28 -25.79 16.02 35.53
N PHE A 29 -25.04 15.76 34.46
CA PHE A 29 -25.34 16.28 33.13
C PHE A 29 -26.55 15.54 32.55
N SER A 30 -27.51 16.34 32.10
CA SER A 30 -28.72 15.94 31.39
C SER A 30 -28.38 15.28 30.06
N VAL A 31 -28.94 14.08 29.83
CA VAL A 31 -28.92 13.37 28.55
C VAL A 31 -29.91 14.05 27.61
N VAL A 32 -29.40 14.81 26.63
CA VAL A 32 -30.22 15.32 25.53
C VAL A 32 -30.39 14.20 24.51
N ARG A 33 -31.60 13.64 24.45
CA ARG A 33 -32.06 12.81 23.32
C ARG A 33 -32.26 13.73 22.12
N ILE A 34 -31.48 13.54 21.07
CA ILE A 34 -31.76 14.12 19.75
C ILE A 34 -32.78 13.20 19.06
N SER A 35 -34.03 13.64 19.02
CA SER A 35 -35.07 13.03 18.19
C SER A 35 -34.90 13.50 16.75
N ALA A 36 -34.77 12.55 15.82
CA ALA A 36 -34.80 12.80 14.39
C ALA A 36 -36.18 13.31 13.97
N VAL A 37 -36.24 14.43 13.24
CA VAL A 37 -37.48 14.90 12.64
C VAL A 37 -37.23 15.41 11.21
N HIS A 38 -38.10 14.92 10.32
CA HIS A 38 -38.46 15.40 8.98
C HIS A 38 -37.59 15.05 7.76
N SER A 39 -37.97 13.90 7.18
CA SER A 39 -38.27 13.63 5.76
C SER A 39 -38.15 14.81 4.78
N SER A 40 -37.32 14.64 3.76
CA SER A 40 -37.28 15.49 2.57
C SER A 40 -38.30 15.04 1.53
N ASP A 41 -39.19 15.96 1.14
CA ASP A 41 -40.18 15.83 0.09
C ASP A 41 -39.57 15.60 -1.31
N SER A 42 -40.30 14.84 -2.13
CA SER A 42 -40.03 14.60 -3.55
C SER A 42 -40.61 15.74 -4.42
N PRO A 43 -39.88 16.29 -5.41
CA PRO A 43 -40.48 17.21 -6.38
C PRO A 43 -41.19 16.45 -7.51
N LYS A 44 -42.49 16.72 -7.65
CA LYS A 44 -43.35 16.29 -8.77
C LYS A 44 -43.08 17.14 -10.03
N ASN A 45 -43.01 16.49 -11.18
CA ASN A 45 -43.12 17.07 -12.53
C ASN A 45 -44.50 17.72 -12.77
N PRO A 46 -44.62 18.59 -13.78
CA PRO A 46 -45.83 18.71 -14.57
C PRO A 46 -45.67 18.15 -16.00
N ILE A 47 -46.76 17.52 -16.44
CA ILE A 47 -47.01 16.82 -17.70
C ILE A 47 -47.51 17.82 -18.76
N VAL A 48 -47.18 17.58 -20.04
CA VAL A 48 -47.99 18.01 -21.19
C VAL A 48 -48.37 16.77 -22.01
N SER A 49 -49.66 16.67 -22.29
CA SER A 49 -50.38 15.62 -23.03
C SER A 49 -50.40 15.87 -24.54
N ASP A 50 -50.45 14.82 -25.37
CA ASP A 50 -51.66 14.50 -26.16
C ASP A 50 -51.58 13.18 -27.00
N LYS A 51 -52.67 12.41 -26.89
CA LYS A 51 -53.45 11.68 -27.92
C LYS A 51 -52.99 10.36 -28.61
N SER A 52 -53.71 9.30 -28.22
CA SER A 52 -54.62 8.45 -29.04
C SER A 52 -54.06 7.45 -30.08
N ALA A 53 -54.33 6.14 -29.91
CA ALA A 53 -55.49 5.43 -30.51
C ALA A 53 -55.35 3.88 -30.55
N LYS A 54 -56.38 3.21 -30.00
CA LYS A 54 -57.11 2.00 -30.47
C LYS A 54 -56.39 0.64 -30.69
N GLN A 55 -56.74 -0.31 -29.83
CA GLN A 55 -56.93 -1.74 -30.17
C GLN A 55 -58.22 -1.96 -30.99
N PRO A 56 -58.41 -3.15 -31.59
CA PRO A 56 -59.29 -4.12 -30.92
C PRO A 56 -58.80 -5.58 -30.95
N ALA A 57 -59.33 -6.33 -29.99
CA ALA A 57 -59.13 -7.76 -29.76
C ALA A 57 -60.13 -8.64 -30.53
N THR A 58 -59.76 -9.90 -30.79
CA THR A 58 -60.67 -11.05 -30.85
C THR A 58 -59.96 -12.33 -30.42
N ALA A 59 -60.63 -13.11 -29.56
CA ALA A 59 -60.39 -14.51 -29.20
C ALA A 59 -61.70 -15.28 -29.54
N PRO A 60 -61.92 -16.57 -29.21
CA PRO A 60 -61.02 -17.67 -28.79
C PRO A 60 -61.32 -18.99 -29.56
N LEU A 61 -60.62 -20.10 -29.26
CA LEU A 61 -61.19 -21.46 -29.21
C LEU A 61 -60.23 -22.45 -28.52
N ALA A 62 -60.81 -23.48 -27.92
CA ALA A 62 -60.34 -24.16 -26.73
C ALA A 62 -59.68 -25.54 -26.96
N ALA A 63 -59.07 -26.01 -25.86
CA ALA A 63 -58.85 -27.40 -25.42
C ALA A 63 -57.64 -28.18 -25.98
N THR A 64 -56.69 -28.53 -25.11
CA THR A 64 -56.66 -29.83 -24.39
C THR A 64 -55.47 -29.92 -23.43
N LYS A 65 -55.66 -30.66 -22.34
CA LYS A 65 -54.70 -30.91 -21.25
C LYS A 65 -53.60 -31.88 -21.69
N SER A 66 -52.36 -31.66 -21.26
CA SER A 66 -51.50 -32.73 -20.75
C SER A 66 -50.40 -32.14 -19.85
N ALA A 67 -50.24 -32.75 -18.68
CA ALA A 67 -49.25 -32.40 -17.68
C ALA A 67 -47.95 -33.16 -17.98
N THR A 68 -46.81 -32.49 -17.98
CA THR A 68 -45.48 -33.09 -17.79
C THR A 68 -44.57 -32.09 -17.07
N ALA A 69 -43.79 -32.62 -16.14
CA ALA A 69 -43.04 -31.90 -15.11
C ALA A 69 -41.95 -30.98 -15.67
N ALA A 70 -41.82 -29.81 -15.05
CA ALA A 70 -40.79 -28.82 -15.35
C ALA A 70 -39.41 -29.32 -14.89
N SER A 71 -38.47 -29.39 -15.84
CA SER A 71 -37.03 -29.51 -15.56
C SER A 71 -36.45 -28.11 -15.24
N PRO A 72 -35.44 -28.02 -14.34
CA PRO A 72 -34.88 -26.72 -13.94
C PRO A 72 -34.11 -26.09 -15.10
N ALA A 73 -34.35 -24.79 -15.30
CA ALA A 73 -33.72 -23.98 -16.32
C ALA A 73 -32.20 -23.89 -16.10
N VAL A 74 -31.45 -24.39 -17.07
CA VAL A 74 -30.00 -24.21 -17.21
C VAL A 74 -29.75 -22.75 -17.57
N ALA A 75 -28.96 -22.05 -16.76
CA ALA A 75 -28.48 -20.70 -17.07
C ALA A 75 -27.61 -20.75 -18.35
N PRO A 76 -27.70 -19.75 -19.25
CA PRO A 76 -26.96 -19.78 -20.50
C PRO A 76 -25.46 -19.61 -20.23
N SER A 77 -24.70 -20.67 -20.48
CA SER A 77 -23.26 -20.62 -20.62
C SER A 77 -22.90 -19.67 -21.76
N GLN A 78 -22.34 -18.50 -21.45
CA GLN A 78 -21.74 -17.66 -22.47
C GLN A 78 -20.48 -18.36 -22.98
N ASN A 79 -20.56 -18.88 -24.20
CA ASN A 79 -19.40 -19.38 -24.93
C ASN A 79 -18.40 -18.23 -25.09
N ALA A 80 -17.22 -18.40 -24.49
CA ALA A 80 -16.10 -17.49 -24.65
C ALA A 80 -15.73 -17.37 -26.13
N VAL A 81 -15.79 -16.15 -26.66
CA VAL A 81 -15.20 -15.83 -27.96
C VAL A 81 -13.68 -15.92 -27.81
N PRO A 82 -12.97 -16.76 -28.58
CA PRO A 82 -11.51 -16.84 -28.50
C PRO A 82 -10.89 -15.45 -28.78
N GLY A 83 -10.17 -14.90 -27.81
CA GLY A 83 -9.40 -13.66 -27.96
C GLY A 83 -9.94 -12.41 -27.27
N LYS A 84 -11.12 -12.42 -26.64
CA LYS A 84 -11.62 -11.30 -25.83
C LYS A 84 -11.39 -11.56 -24.35
N TRP A 85 -10.75 -10.62 -23.65
CA TRP A 85 -10.53 -10.71 -22.20
C TRP A 85 -11.87 -10.76 -21.46
N THR A 86 -11.95 -11.66 -20.48
CA THR A 86 -13.01 -11.77 -19.47
C THR A 86 -12.36 -11.89 -18.09
N VAL A 87 -13.09 -11.58 -17.03
CA VAL A 87 -12.57 -11.62 -15.65
C VAL A 87 -12.01 -13.01 -15.29
N ASP A 88 -12.55 -14.08 -15.88
CA ASP A 88 -12.13 -15.48 -15.67
C ASP A 88 -11.18 -16.04 -16.73
N SER A 89 -10.79 -15.24 -17.74
CA SER A 89 -9.92 -15.68 -18.85
C SER A 89 -8.56 -16.23 -18.37
N TRP A 90 -8.08 -15.76 -17.21
CA TRP A 90 -6.85 -16.26 -16.57
C TRP A 90 -6.89 -17.75 -16.23
N LYS A 91 -8.09 -18.33 -16.01
CA LYS A 91 -8.26 -19.76 -15.70
C LYS A 91 -7.82 -20.67 -16.85
N SER A 92 -7.75 -20.14 -18.07
CA SER A 92 -7.23 -20.85 -19.26
C SER A 92 -5.70 -20.82 -19.38
N LYS A 93 -5.01 -20.11 -18.49
CA LYS A 93 -3.55 -19.93 -18.48
C LYS A 93 -2.92 -20.69 -17.33
N ASN A 94 -1.61 -20.93 -17.44
CA ASN A 94 -0.86 -21.53 -16.35
C ASN A 94 -0.75 -20.56 -15.17
N ALA A 95 -1.29 -20.94 -14.01
CA ALA A 95 -1.24 -20.14 -12.79
C ALA A 95 -0.19 -20.70 -11.83
N LEU A 96 0.79 -19.87 -11.47
CA LEU A 96 1.81 -20.23 -10.49
C LEU A 96 1.42 -19.74 -9.09
N GLN A 97 1.97 -20.37 -8.05
CA GLN A 97 1.84 -19.95 -6.64
C GLN A 97 0.43 -20.04 -6.01
N LEU A 98 -0.60 -20.43 -6.76
CA LEU A 98 -1.93 -20.67 -6.20
C LEU A 98 -1.95 -21.90 -5.27
N PRO A 99 -2.75 -21.86 -4.19
CA PRO A 99 -2.97 -23.04 -3.35
C PRO A 99 -3.91 -24.04 -4.01
N GLU A 100 -3.83 -25.29 -3.57
CA GLU A 100 -4.83 -26.32 -3.84
C GLU A 100 -5.75 -26.40 -2.61
N TYR A 101 -7.03 -26.06 -2.79
CA TYR A 101 -8.03 -26.17 -1.72
C TYR A 101 -8.65 -27.57 -1.73
N PRO A 102 -8.85 -28.19 -0.54
CA PRO A 102 -9.34 -29.57 -0.45
C PRO A 102 -10.82 -29.74 -0.85
N ASP A 103 -11.64 -28.70 -0.68
CA ASP A 103 -13.06 -28.69 -1.02
C ASP A 103 -13.38 -27.58 -2.03
N GLN A 104 -13.67 -27.98 -3.26
CA GLN A 104 -14.02 -27.06 -4.35
C GLN A 104 -15.41 -26.44 -4.15
N THR A 105 -16.35 -27.16 -3.54
CA THR A 105 -17.71 -26.66 -3.29
C THR A 105 -17.68 -25.55 -2.25
N GLU A 106 -16.88 -25.72 -1.20
CA GLU A 106 -16.65 -24.68 -0.19
C GLU A 106 -15.96 -23.46 -0.81
N LEU A 107 -14.92 -23.68 -1.62
CA LEU A 107 -14.24 -22.60 -2.34
C LEU A 107 -15.23 -21.79 -3.19
N ASP A 108 -16.03 -22.45 -4.03
CA ASP A 108 -17.01 -21.78 -4.89
C ASP A 108 -18.06 -21.00 -4.07
N SER A 109 -18.49 -21.54 -2.93
CA SER A 109 -19.42 -20.85 -2.02
C SER A 109 -18.81 -19.57 -1.44
N VAL A 110 -17.54 -19.62 -1.02
CA VAL A 110 -16.82 -18.46 -0.50
C VAL A 110 -16.64 -17.40 -1.60
N LEU A 111 -16.27 -17.80 -2.81
CA LEU A 111 -16.06 -16.86 -3.92
C LEU A 111 -17.35 -16.12 -4.30
N ARG A 112 -18.50 -16.81 -4.33
CA ARG A 112 -19.81 -16.15 -4.54
C ARG A 112 -20.14 -15.15 -3.43
N THR A 113 -19.80 -15.49 -2.19
CA THR A 113 -19.99 -14.59 -1.05
C THR A 113 -19.19 -13.30 -1.21
N LEU A 114 -17.93 -13.40 -1.69
CA LEU A 114 -17.07 -12.23 -1.95
C LEU A 114 -17.55 -11.40 -3.15
N GLU A 115 -18.12 -12.04 -4.18
CA GLU A 115 -18.71 -11.36 -5.34
C GLU A 115 -19.88 -10.45 -4.92
N ASP A 116 -20.69 -10.88 -3.95
CA ASP A 116 -21.84 -10.13 -3.42
C ASP A 116 -21.44 -8.99 -2.46
N PHE A 117 -20.23 -9.03 -1.89
CA PHE A 117 -19.78 -8.00 -0.95
C PHE A 117 -19.52 -6.64 -1.63
N PRO A 118 -19.60 -5.51 -0.89
CA PRO A 118 -19.19 -4.21 -1.42
C PRO A 118 -17.71 -4.19 -1.84
N PRO A 119 -17.33 -3.39 -2.86
CA PRO A 119 -15.92 -3.20 -3.20
C PRO A 119 -15.15 -2.53 -2.04
N ILE A 120 -13.84 -2.81 -1.91
CA ILE A 120 -12.99 -2.16 -0.92
C ILE A 120 -12.63 -0.73 -1.37
N VAL A 121 -12.39 -0.53 -2.66
CA VAL A 121 -12.08 0.78 -3.26
C VAL A 121 -13.03 1.14 -4.39
N PHE A 122 -13.21 2.45 -4.62
CA PHE A 122 -13.96 2.95 -5.76
C PHE A 122 -13.05 3.15 -6.98
N ALA A 123 -13.54 2.83 -8.18
CA ALA A 123 -12.77 2.92 -9.43
C ALA A 123 -12.24 4.33 -9.74
N GLY A 124 -12.97 5.38 -9.35
CA GLY A 124 -12.51 6.76 -9.50
C GLY A 124 -11.22 7.06 -8.72
N GLU A 125 -11.04 6.43 -7.56
CA GLU A 125 -9.86 6.63 -6.72
C GLU A 125 -8.60 6.01 -7.34
N ALA A 126 -8.76 4.86 -8.01
CA ALA A 126 -7.69 4.23 -8.77
C ALA A 126 -7.27 5.08 -9.98
N ARG A 127 -8.22 5.76 -10.65
CA ARG A 127 -7.90 6.73 -11.72
C ARG A 127 -7.14 7.93 -11.19
N SER A 128 -7.58 8.51 -10.07
CA SER A 128 -6.84 9.60 -9.42
C SER A 128 -5.41 9.18 -9.08
N LEU A 129 -5.20 7.97 -8.57
CA LEU A 129 -3.86 7.45 -8.31
C LEU A 129 -3.02 7.31 -9.60
N GLU A 130 -3.60 6.80 -10.69
CA GLU A 130 -2.91 6.67 -11.98
C GLU A 130 -2.40 8.03 -12.48
N GLU A 131 -3.22 9.09 -12.38
CA GLU A 131 -2.82 10.45 -12.74
C GLU A 131 -1.63 10.94 -11.90
N LYS A 132 -1.67 10.73 -10.58
CA LYS A 132 -0.55 11.08 -9.68
C LYS A 132 0.71 10.29 -10.02
N LEU A 133 0.58 8.99 -10.29
CA LEU A 133 1.72 8.16 -10.71
C LEU A 133 2.30 8.63 -12.05
N GLY A 134 1.47 9.22 -12.92
CA GLY A 134 1.91 9.90 -14.14
C GLY A 134 2.84 11.07 -13.84
N GLU A 135 2.51 11.89 -12.86
CA GLU A 135 3.39 12.98 -12.39
C GLU A 135 4.74 12.43 -11.88
N ALA A 136 4.75 11.28 -11.21
CA ALA A 136 5.99 10.63 -10.78
C ALA A 136 6.81 10.09 -11.96
N ALA A 137 6.17 9.55 -13.00
CA ALA A 137 6.85 9.12 -14.24
C ALA A 137 7.56 10.29 -14.94
N LEU A 138 6.96 11.49 -14.87
CA LEU A 138 7.49 12.73 -15.43
C LEU A 138 8.45 13.47 -14.48
N GLY A 139 8.63 12.97 -13.25
CA GLY A 139 9.50 13.54 -12.23
C GLY A 139 8.97 14.77 -11.51
N ASN A 140 7.67 15.04 -11.60
CA ASN A 140 6.97 16.10 -10.89
C ASN A 140 6.47 15.66 -9.51
N ALA A 141 6.43 14.35 -9.24
CA ALA A 141 6.06 13.77 -7.95
C ALA A 141 7.00 12.61 -7.58
N PHE A 142 6.93 12.16 -6.32
CA PHE A 142 7.68 11.01 -5.83
C PHE A 142 6.76 10.02 -5.13
N LEU A 143 6.82 8.74 -5.49
CA LEU A 143 6.05 7.69 -4.85
C LEU A 143 6.75 7.20 -3.58
N LEU A 144 6.03 7.24 -2.45
CA LEU A 144 6.34 6.53 -1.23
C LEU A 144 5.33 5.40 -1.06
N GLN A 145 5.75 4.19 -1.40
CA GLN A 145 4.98 2.98 -1.16
C GLN A 145 5.57 2.22 0.03
N GLY A 146 4.78 1.88 1.04
CA GLY A 146 5.31 1.17 2.20
C GLY A 146 4.27 0.56 3.13
N GLY A 147 4.69 -0.43 3.92
CA GLY A 147 3.87 -1.10 4.91
C GLY A 147 4.39 -2.51 5.18
N ASP A 148 3.51 -3.39 5.62
CA ASP A 148 3.90 -4.74 6.01
C ASP A 148 4.43 -5.59 4.84
N CYS A 149 5.29 -6.54 5.21
CA CYS A 149 5.70 -7.60 4.30
C CYS A 149 4.47 -8.44 3.92
N ALA A 150 3.79 -8.98 4.94
CA ALA A 150 2.49 -9.62 4.86
C ALA A 150 1.66 -9.20 6.08
N GLU A 151 0.42 -8.77 5.87
CA GLU A 151 -0.52 -8.49 6.95
C GLU A 151 -0.93 -9.79 7.63
N SER A 152 -1.08 -9.77 8.96
CA SER A 152 -1.56 -10.91 9.75
C SER A 152 -2.91 -10.64 10.39
N PHE A 153 -3.71 -11.70 10.50
CA PHE A 153 -4.94 -11.75 11.26
C PHE A 153 -4.71 -11.69 12.78
N LYS A 154 -3.51 -12.02 13.27
CA LYS A 154 -3.14 -11.92 14.68
C LYS A 154 -2.76 -10.50 15.08
N GLU A 155 -2.18 -9.75 14.16
CA GLU A 155 -1.72 -8.37 14.36
C GLU A 155 -2.79 -7.34 13.98
N PHE A 156 -4.05 -7.77 13.81
CA PHE A 156 -5.15 -6.89 13.47
C PHE A 156 -5.60 -6.04 14.67
N ASN A 157 -4.98 -4.88 14.83
CA ASN A 157 -5.38 -3.89 15.82
C ASN A 157 -5.21 -2.46 15.30
N ALA A 158 -5.98 -1.52 15.88
CA ALA A 158 -5.97 -0.13 15.46
C ALA A 158 -4.63 0.58 15.70
N ASN A 159 -3.86 0.18 16.71
CA ASN A 159 -2.57 0.79 17.02
C ASN A 159 -1.54 0.47 15.93
N ASN A 160 -1.45 -0.77 15.48
CA ASN A 160 -0.56 -1.20 14.40
C ASN A 160 -0.88 -0.45 13.10
N ILE A 161 -2.16 -0.36 12.74
CA ILE A 161 -2.62 0.38 11.56
C ILE A 161 -2.24 1.85 11.68
N ARG A 162 -2.54 2.48 12.83
CA ARG A 162 -2.19 3.87 13.13
C ARG A 162 -0.69 4.11 13.05
N ASP A 163 0.11 3.26 13.67
CA ASP A 163 1.55 3.47 13.80
C ASP A 163 2.26 3.30 12.45
N THR A 164 1.84 2.32 11.64
CA THR A 164 2.29 2.18 10.24
C THR A 164 1.85 3.37 9.36
N PHE A 165 0.61 3.85 9.53
CA PHE A 165 0.15 5.06 8.83
C PHE A 165 0.96 6.30 9.25
N ARG A 166 1.19 6.48 10.56
CA ARG A 166 1.95 7.58 11.15
C ARG A 166 3.35 7.66 10.55
N ILE A 167 4.04 6.53 10.40
CA ILE A 167 5.37 6.56 9.82
C ILE A 167 5.37 6.89 8.32
N LEU A 168 4.37 6.44 7.55
CA LEU A 168 4.20 6.88 6.17
C LEU A 168 3.99 8.41 6.07
N LEU A 169 3.25 9.00 7.03
CA LEU A 169 3.12 10.46 7.13
C LEU A 169 4.44 11.15 7.49
N GLN A 170 5.19 10.64 8.46
CA GLN A 170 6.50 11.19 8.85
C GLN A 170 7.48 11.18 7.67
N MET A 171 7.63 10.02 7.02
CA MET A 171 8.48 9.89 5.83
C MET A 171 7.98 10.81 4.70
N GLY A 172 6.67 10.89 4.49
CA GLY A 172 6.05 11.80 3.53
C GLY A 172 6.42 13.26 3.79
N ALA A 173 6.33 13.72 5.03
CA ALA A 173 6.70 15.09 5.41
C ALA A 173 8.19 15.37 5.18
N VAL A 174 9.08 14.44 5.55
CA VAL A 174 10.52 14.55 5.31
C VAL A 174 10.83 14.66 3.81
N LEU A 175 10.20 13.81 3.00
CA LEU A 175 10.40 13.80 1.54
C LEU A 175 9.83 15.07 0.88
N MET A 176 8.63 15.51 1.27
CA MET A 176 8.01 16.73 0.73
C MET A 176 8.83 17.97 1.09
N PHE A 177 9.21 18.11 2.37
CA PHE A 177 9.96 19.28 2.82
C PHE A 177 11.40 19.29 2.29
N GLY A 178 12.10 18.16 2.37
CA GLY A 178 13.49 18.07 1.94
C GLY A 178 13.65 18.05 0.41
N GLY A 179 12.80 17.30 -0.30
CA GLY A 179 12.80 17.22 -1.76
C GLY A 179 12.11 18.40 -2.45
N GLN A 180 11.20 19.10 -1.76
CA GLN A 180 10.35 20.17 -2.29
C GLN A 180 9.55 19.72 -3.53
N MET A 181 8.91 18.56 -3.42
CA MET A 181 8.03 18.00 -4.44
C MET A 181 6.87 17.21 -3.83
N PRO A 182 5.73 17.08 -4.52
CA PRO A 182 4.62 16.23 -4.09
C PRO A 182 5.05 14.78 -3.84
N VAL A 183 4.52 14.18 -2.76
CA VAL A 183 4.75 12.77 -2.42
C VAL A 183 3.43 12.00 -2.45
N ILE A 184 3.38 10.94 -3.26
CA ILE A 184 2.24 10.03 -3.41
C ILE A 184 2.39 8.94 -2.36
N LYS A 185 1.41 8.76 -1.48
CA LYS A 185 1.51 7.86 -0.32
C LYS A 185 0.64 6.62 -0.55
N VAL A 186 1.28 5.47 -0.72
CA VAL A 186 0.59 4.21 -1.00
C VAL A 186 0.96 3.17 0.07
N GLY A 187 -0.03 2.74 0.84
CA GLY A 187 0.13 1.69 1.85
C GLY A 187 0.21 0.30 1.22
N ARG A 188 1.14 -0.54 1.69
CA ARG A 188 1.05 -2.00 1.60
C ARG A 188 0.15 -2.50 2.73
N MET A 189 -1.13 -2.14 2.65
CA MET A 189 -2.11 -2.28 3.73
C MET A 189 -3.49 -2.57 3.15
N ALA A 190 -4.35 -3.19 3.95
CA ALA A 190 -5.73 -3.54 3.60
C ALA A 190 -5.82 -4.51 2.39
N GLY A 191 -4.95 -5.51 2.34
CA GLY A 191 -5.02 -6.55 1.29
C GLY A 191 -3.76 -7.39 1.13
N GLN A 192 -2.64 -7.02 1.75
CA GLN A 192 -1.34 -7.63 1.55
C GLN A 192 -1.17 -8.91 2.38
N PHE A 193 -2.08 -9.87 2.25
CA PHE A 193 -2.04 -11.12 3.01
C PHE A 193 -1.22 -12.21 2.33
N ALA A 194 -1.45 -12.43 1.03
CA ALA A 194 -0.88 -13.55 0.30
C ALA A 194 0.62 -13.33 0.03
N LYS A 195 1.41 -14.41 0.09
CA LYS A 195 2.85 -14.41 -0.17
C LYS A 195 3.29 -15.56 -1.07
N PRO A 196 4.04 -15.29 -2.15
CA PRO A 196 4.61 -16.35 -2.96
C PRO A 196 5.77 -17.01 -2.22
N ARG A 197 6.01 -18.30 -2.48
CA ARG A 197 7.04 -19.08 -1.79
C ARG A 197 8.03 -19.66 -2.80
N SER A 198 9.32 -19.58 -2.46
CA SER A 198 10.39 -20.21 -3.25
C SER A 198 10.28 -21.73 -3.24
N GLN A 199 9.78 -22.31 -2.14
CA GLN A 199 9.60 -23.74 -1.97
C GLN A 199 8.16 -24.04 -1.54
N PRO A 200 7.51 -25.07 -2.11
CA PRO A 200 6.14 -25.44 -1.75
C PRO A 200 6.03 -26.04 -0.34
N PHE A 201 7.14 -26.56 0.21
CA PHE A 201 7.20 -27.14 1.56
C PHE A 201 8.26 -26.44 2.42
N GLU A 202 8.01 -26.44 3.72
CA GLU A 202 8.93 -26.01 4.78
C GLU A 202 9.25 -27.23 5.65
N GLU A 203 10.52 -27.38 6.02
CA GLU A 203 10.99 -28.48 6.86
C GLU A 203 11.60 -27.92 8.15
N LYS A 204 11.16 -28.44 9.30
CA LYS A 204 11.71 -28.11 10.62
C LYS A 204 11.82 -29.39 11.43
N ASN A 205 13.00 -29.62 12.02
CA ASN A 205 13.27 -30.78 12.87
C ASN A 205 12.86 -32.13 12.23
N GLY A 206 13.09 -32.29 10.93
CA GLY A 206 12.75 -33.51 10.17
C GLY A 206 11.27 -33.66 9.79
N VAL A 207 10.39 -32.73 10.18
CA VAL A 207 8.98 -32.70 9.78
C VAL A 207 8.81 -31.76 8.59
N LYS A 208 8.19 -32.25 7.50
CA LYS A 208 7.95 -31.50 6.27
C LYS A 208 6.46 -31.17 6.13
N LEU A 209 6.12 -29.88 6.05
CA LEU A 209 4.75 -29.38 5.91
C LEU A 209 4.64 -28.40 4.73
N PRO A 210 3.43 -28.18 4.16
CA PRO A 210 3.23 -27.12 3.17
C PRO A 210 3.69 -25.77 3.72
N SER A 211 4.32 -24.97 2.86
CA SER A 211 4.75 -23.62 3.21
C SER A 211 3.56 -22.74 3.60
N TYR A 212 3.74 -21.89 4.59
CA TYR A 212 2.83 -20.79 4.88
C TYR A 212 2.77 -19.83 3.69
N ARG A 213 1.58 -19.53 3.16
CA ARG A 213 1.38 -18.72 1.95
C ARG A 213 0.68 -17.38 2.24
N GLY A 214 0.55 -17.01 3.51
CA GLY A 214 -0.19 -15.82 3.91
C GLY A 214 -1.52 -16.16 4.54
N ASP A 215 -2.01 -15.27 5.41
CA ASP A 215 -3.15 -15.54 6.28
C ASP A 215 -4.46 -15.73 5.52
N ASN A 216 -4.59 -15.19 4.31
CA ASN A 216 -5.73 -15.41 3.42
C ASN A 216 -5.73 -16.78 2.71
N ILE A 217 -4.70 -17.61 2.93
CA ILE A 217 -4.59 -18.96 2.36
C ILE A 217 -4.51 -20.01 3.48
N ASN A 218 -3.51 -19.94 4.36
CA ASN A 218 -3.31 -20.91 5.45
C ASN A 218 -2.71 -20.24 6.71
N GLY A 219 -2.55 -20.99 7.79
CA GLY A 219 -2.01 -20.50 9.07
C GLY A 219 -0.48 -20.54 9.13
N ASP A 220 0.09 -19.62 9.89
CA ASP A 220 1.53 -19.48 10.13
C ASP A 220 2.12 -20.61 10.98
N ALA A 221 1.33 -21.12 11.94
CA ALA A 221 1.71 -22.21 12.84
C ALA A 221 2.24 -23.43 12.07
N PHE A 222 3.34 -24.01 12.55
CA PHE A 222 3.99 -25.17 11.92
C PHE A 222 3.29 -26.48 12.32
N GLU A 223 2.01 -26.58 11.97
CA GLU A 223 1.14 -27.71 12.30
C GLU A 223 0.40 -28.16 11.03
N ALA A 224 0.24 -29.47 10.83
CA ALA A 224 -0.39 -30.02 9.63
C ALA A 224 -1.77 -29.41 9.36
N LYS A 225 -2.62 -29.30 10.40
CA LYS A 225 -3.95 -28.70 10.30
C LYS A 225 -3.90 -27.21 9.91
N ALA A 226 -2.96 -26.45 10.49
CA ALA A 226 -2.84 -25.03 10.19
C ALA A 226 -2.37 -24.77 8.75
N ARG A 227 -1.61 -25.69 8.16
CA ARG A 227 -1.04 -25.53 6.80
C ARG A 227 -1.97 -25.92 5.66
N ILE A 228 -3.11 -26.56 5.95
CA ILE A 228 -4.16 -26.84 4.96
C ILE A 228 -4.77 -25.50 4.49
N PRO A 229 -4.81 -25.22 3.17
CA PRO A 229 -5.51 -24.06 2.65
C PRO A 229 -6.99 -24.08 3.01
N ASP A 230 -7.49 -22.95 3.53
CA ASP A 230 -8.87 -22.80 4.02
C ASP A 230 -9.52 -21.60 3.30
N PRO A 231 -10.56 -21.82 2.47
CA PRO A 231 -11.15 -20.75 1.68
C PRO A 231 -11.83 -19.69 2.56
N GLN A 232 -12.35 -20.01 3.76
CA GLN A 232 -12.99 -19.05 4.67
C GLN A 232 -12.05 -17.90 5.07
N ARG A 233 -10.74 -18.13 4.98
CA ARG A 233 -9.73 -17.10 5.22
C ARG A 233 -9.81 -15.94 4.24
N MET A 234 -10.35 -16.14 3.03
CA MET A 234 -10.57 -15.07 2.07
C MET A 234 -11.67 -14.10 2.53
N ILE A 235 -12.77 -14.59 3.13
CA ILE A 235 -13.80 -13.74 3.75
C ILE A 235 -13.21 -12.95 4.91
N ARG A 236 -12.42 -13.62 5.76
CA ARG A 236 -11.74 -12.95 6.88
C ARG A 236 -10.76 -11.87 6.40
N ALA A 237 -10.01 -12.15 5.33
CA ALA A 237 -9.11 -11.19 4.70
C ALA A 237 -9.87 -9.96 4.18
N TYR A 238 -10.99 -10.17 3.50
CA TYR A 238 -11.87 -9.10 3.05
C TYR A 238 -12.34 -8.23 4.23
N CYS A 239 -12.87 -8.85 5.29
CA CYS A 239 -13.37 -8.10 6.45
C CYS A 239 -12.26 -7.26 7.12
N GLN A 240 -11.07 -7.85 7.27
CA GLN A 240 -9.92 -7.14 7.83
C GLN A 240 -9.45 -6.00 6.92
N ALA A 241 -9.42 -6.22 5.61
CA ALA A 241 -9.06 -5.20 4.63
C ALA A 241 -10.04 -4.02 4.64
N ALA A 242 -11.35 -4.30 4.59
CA ALA A 242 -12.39 -3.28 4.65
C ALA A 242 -12.32 -2.46 5.95
N ALA A 243 -12.16 -3.12 7.11
CA ALA A 243 -12.02 -2.44 8.39
C ALA A 243 -10.73 -1.61 8.49
N THR A 244 -9.62 -2.13 7.96
CA THR A 244 -8.33 -1.43 7.92
C THR A 244 -8.41 -0.17 7.06
N LEU A 245 -8.95 -0.29 5.84
CA LEU A 245 -9.10 0.87 4.95
C LEU A 245 -10.09 1.89 5.51
N ASN A 246 -11.19 1.46 6.14
CA ASN A 246 -12.11 2.38 6.80
C ASN A 246 -11.39 3.23 7.86
N LEU A 247 -10.55 2.61 8.70
CA LEU A 247 -9.77 3.34 9.70
C LEU A 247 -8.72 4.26 9.05
N LEU A 248 -8.04 3.81 8.00
CA LEU A 248 -7.08 4.63 7.26
C LEU A 248 -7.73 5.86 6.63
N ARG A 249 -8.93 5.71 6.05
CA ARG A 249 -9.72 6.85 5.53
C ARG A 249 -10.06 7.84 6.63
N ALA A 250 -10.49 7.35 7.80
CA ALA A 250 -10.77 8.20 8.95
C ALA A 250 -9.52 8.95 9.44
N PHE A 251 -8.33 8.34 9.43
CA PHE A 251 -7.09 9.05 9.76
C PHE A 251 -6.66 10.05 8.68
N ALA A 252 -6.82 9.71 7.40
CA ALA A 252 -6.41 10.55 6.28
C ALA A 252 -7.24 11.84 6.15
N THR A 253 -8.54 11.80 6.48
CA THR A 253 -9.45 12.97 6.35
C THR A 253 -9.94 13.53 7.68
N GLY A 254 -9.93 12.76 8.77
CA GLY A 254 -10.43 13.16 10.09
C GLY A 254 -9.43 13.96 10.94
N GLY A 255 -8.44 14.60 10.32
CA GLY A 255 -7.47 15.47 11.00
C GLY A 255 -6.29 14.77 11.68
N TYR A 256 -6.15 13.44 11.58
CA TYR A 256 -4.92 12.76 12.02
C TYR A 256 -3.73 13.10 11.12
N ALA A 257 -4.00 13.20 9.81
CA ALA A 257 -3.01 13.56 8.78
C ALA A 257 -2.81 15.07 8.59
N ALA A 258 -3.38 15.93 9.44
CA ALA A 258 -3.22 17.38 9.34
C ALA A 258 -1.74 17.78 9.53
N MET A 259 -1.21 18.65 8.65
CA MET A 259 0.21 19.04 8.64
C MET A 259 0.67 19.71 9.93
N GLN A 260 -0.24 20.36 10.66
CA GLN A 260 0.03 20.94 11.99
C GLN A 260 0.43 19.90 13.04
N ARG A 261 0.10 18.63 12.81
CA ARG A 261 0.40 17.51 13.71
C ARG A 261 1.75 16.86 13.41
N VAL A 262 2.55 17.42 12.50
CA VAL A 262 3.87 16.88 12.14
C VAL A 262 4.77 16.65 13.36
N THR A 263 4.72 17.54 14.35
CA THR A 263 5.42 17.41 15.63
C THR A 263 4.85 16.28 16.49
N GLN A 264 3.53 16.10 16.46
CA GLN A 264 2.82 15.03 17.15
C GLN A 264 3.00 13.67 16.48
N TRP A 265 3.56 13.57 15.27
CA TRP A 265 3.81 12.28 14.64
C TRP A 265 5.09 11.61 15.14
N ASN A 266 5.88 12.24 16.03
CA ASN A 266 7.07 11.61 16.59
C ASN A 266 6.71 10.40 17.46
N LEU A 267 7.19 9.21 17.08
CA LEU A 267 6.95 7.98 17.84
C LEU A 267 7.82 8.00 19.11
N ASP A 268 7.29 7.55 20.24
CA ASP A 268 7.98 7.62 21.54
C ASP A 268 9.36 6.95 21.51
N PHE A 269 9.53 5.92 20.68
CA PHE A 269 10.81 5.22 20.55
C PHE A 269 11.80 5.83 19.55
N THR A 270 11.39 6.87 18.81
CA THR A 270 12.33 7.76 18.09
C THR A 270 12.84 8.88 18.99
N GLU A 271 12.23 9.11 20.16
CA GLU A 271 12.79 9.96 21.21
C GLU A 271 14.15 9.39 21.66
N HIS A 272 15.15 10.27 21.76
CA HIS A 272 16.56 9.90 22.06
C HIS A 272 17.29 9.16 20.92
N SER A 273 16.93 9.40 19.66
CA SER A 273 17.74 9.00 18.51
C SER A 273 18.15 10.21 17.67
N GLU A 274 19.34 10.16 17.05
CA GLU A 274 19.82 11.21 16.15
C GLU A 274 18.79 11.54 15.05
N GLN A 275 18.13 10.52 14.50
CA GLN A 275 17.11 10.72 13.47
C GLN A 275 15.83 11.34 14.02
N GLY A 276 15.47 11.02 15.27
CA GLY A 276 14.38 11.71 15.97
C GLY A 276 14.68 13.18 16.20
N ASP A 277 15.92 13.53 16.54
CA ASP A 277 16.35 14.93 16.71
C ASP A 277 16.33 15.69 15.38
N ARG A 278 16.84 15.09 14.30
CA ARG A 278 16.72 15.67 12.94
C ARG A 278 15.28 15.84 12.48
N TYR A 279 14.41 14.90 12.84
CA TYR A 279 12.98 15.02 12.55
C TYR A 279 12.32 16.13 13.35
N ARG A 280 12.69 16.31 14.62
CA ARG A 280 12.20 17.42 15.44
C ARG A 280 12.61 18.77 14.83
N GLU A 281 13.86 18.90 14.39
CA GLU A 281 14.32 20.10 13.68
C GLU A 281 13.53 20.34 12.39
N LEU A 282 13.31 19.30 11.57
CA LEU A 282 12.48 19.40 10.38
C LEU A 282 11.04 19.80 10.71
N ALA A 283 10.45 19.22 11.76
CA ALA A 283 9.11 19.52 12.21
C ALA A 283 8.97 21.00 12.64
N HIS A 284 9.96 21.55 13.32
CA HIS A 284 10.01 22.98 13.63
C HIS A 284 10.07 23.84 12.38
N ARG A 285 10.86 23.47 11.38
CA ARG A 285 10.94 24.21 10.11
C ARG A 285 9.65 24.11 9.28
N VAL A 286 8.95 22.98 9.37
CA VAL A 286 7.60 22.83 8.78
C VAL A 286 6.62 23.74 9.50
N ASP A 287 6.66 23.81 10.83
CA ASP A 287 5.81 24.70 11.61
C ASP A 287 6.03 26.18 11.26
N GLU A 288 7.28 26.63 11.13
CA GLU A 288 7.62 27.97 10.65
C GLU A 288 7.06 28.24 9.23
N ALA A 289 7.19 27.26 8.32
CA ALA A 289 6.66 27.38 6.96
C ALA A 289 5.13 27.44 6.94
N LEU A 290 4.45 26.68 7.80
CA LEU A 290 3.00 26.75 7.98
C LEU A 290 2.59 28.12 8.53
N GLY A 291 3.34 28.68 9.48
CA GLY A 291 3.16 30.04 9.97
C GLY A 291 3.27 31.10 8.87
N PHE A 292 4.26 30.96 7.99
CA PHE A 292 4.40 31.82 6.81
C PHE A 292 3.22 31.66 5.83
N MET A 293 2.80 30.42 5.52
CA MET A 293 1.66 30.15 4.63
C MET A 293 0.36 30.74 5.19
N ALA A 294 0.14 30.63 6.50
CA ALA A 294 -1.00 31.25 7.18
C ALA A 294 -0.96 32.78 7.08
N ALA A 295 0.21 33.40 7.29
CA ALA A 295 0.39 34.84 7.12
C ALA A 295 0.18 35.30 5.65
N ALA A 296 0.46 34.44 4.68
CA ALA A 296 0.22 34.66 3.26
C ALA A 296 -1.24 34.41 2.82
N GLY A 297 -2.14 34.06 3.75
CA GLY A 297 -3.57 33.87 3.48
C GLY A 297 -4.00 32.41 3.23
N LEU A 298 -3.09 31.45 3.32
CA LEU A 298 -3.41 30.03 3.31
C LEU A 298 -3.48 29.49 4.73
N THR A 299 -4.65 29.64 5.33
CA THR A 299 -4.92 29.32 6.73
C THR A 299 -4.93 27.81 6.99
N VAL A 300 -4.78 27.45 8.26
CA VAL A 300 -4.59 26.07 8.71
C VAL A 300 -5.85 25.19 8.60
N ASP A 301 -7.01 25.81 8.47
CA ASP A 301 -8.31 25.18 8.22
C ASP A 301 -8.53 24.85 6.74
N HIS A 302 -7.66 25.33 5.84
CA HIS A 302 -7.76 25.01 4.41
C HIS A 302 -7.67 23.48 4.21
N PRO A 303 -8.52 22.86 3.35
CA PRO A 303 -8.57 21.40 3.18
C PRO A 303 -7.21 20.73 2.86
N ILE A 304 -6.34 21.44 2.13
CA ILE A 304 -4.97 21.00 1.80
C ILE A 304 -4.10 20.84 3.06
N MET A 305 -4.37 21.59 4.12
CA MET A 305 -3.62 21.54 5.39
C MET A 305 -4.14 20.46 6.35
N THR A 306 -5.42 20.06 6.20
CA THR A 306 -6.12 19.19 7.17
C THR A 306 -6.28 17.74 6.71
N THR A 307 -6.16 17.49 5.41
CA THR A 307 -6.36 16.16 4.81
C THR A 307 -5.14 15.70 4.03
N THR A 308 -5.03 14.39 3.82
CA THR A 308 -4.04 13.82 2.92
C THR A 308 -4.66 12.72 2.07
N GLU A 309 -4.20 12.61 0.82
CA GLU A 309 -4.56 11.47 -0.02
C GLU A 309 -3.70 10.25 0.39
N PHE A 310 -4.36 9.11 0.55
CA PHE A 310 -3.72 7.84 0.89
C PHE A 310 -4.38 6.71 0.12
N TRP A 311 -3.56 5.89 -0.53
CA TRP A 311 -4.02 4.74 -1.32
C TRP A 311 -3.51 3.43 -0.74
N THR A 312 -4.08 2.32 -1.17
CA THR A 312 -3.73 0.96 -0.73
C THR A 312 -3.25 0.11 -1.89
N SER A 313 -2.43 -0.88 -1.57
CA SER A 313 -1.83 -1.76 -2.55
C SER A 313 -1.47 -3.13 -1.98
N HIS A 314 -1.51 -4.14 -2.83
CA HIS A 314 -0.98 -5.48 -2.55
C HIS A 314 -0.53 -6.18 -3.84
N GLU A 315 0.19 -7.28 -3.65
CA GLU A 315 0.53 -8.21 -4.74
C GLU A 315 -0.74 -8.91 -5.22
N CYS A 316 -1.08 -8.76 -6.49
CA CYS A 316 -2.13 -9.55 -7.12
C CYS A 316 -1.62 -10.98 -7.24
N LEU A 317 -1.95 -11.82 -6.25
CA LEU A 317 -1.41 -13.18 -6.14
C LEU A 317 -2.50 -14.24 -6.14
N LEU A 318 -3.50 -14.12 -5.25
CA LEU A 318 -4.55 -15.10 -5.08
C LEU A 318 -5.70 -14.80 -6.05
N LEU A 319 -5.53 -15.17 -7.32
CA LEU A 319 -6.44 -14.80 -8.41
C LEU A 319 -7.94 -15.08 -8.15
N PRO A 320 -8.36 -16.16 -7.46
CA PRO A 320 -9.76 -16.30 -7.07
C PRO A 320 -10.30 -15.13 -6.23
N TYR A 321 -9.51 -14.65 -5.27
CA TYR A 321 -9.86 -13.51 -4.43
C TYR A 321 -9.95 -12.21 -5.23
N GLU A 322 -8.96 -11.95 -6.08
CA GLU A 322 -8.89 -10.76 -6.93
C GLU A 322 -10.05 -10.74 -7.96
N GLN A 323 -10.36 -11.90 -8.57
CA GLN A 323 -11.50 -12.05 -9.47
C GLN A 323 -12.82 -11.71 -8.76
N SER A 324 -13.07 -12.24 -7.57
CA SER A 324 -14.32 -11.98 -6.83
C SER A 324 -14.51 -10.51 -6.44
N LEU A 325 -13.42 -9.75 -6.32
CA LEU A 325 -13.44 -8.31 -6.01
C LEU A 325 -13.32 -7.42 -7.25
N THR A 326 -13.28 -8.00 -8.46
CA THR A 326 -13.25 -7.24 -9.71
C THR A 326 -14.64 -6.79 -10.13
N ARG A 327 -14.81 -5.50 -10.39
CA ARG A 327 -16.10 -4.88 -10.72
C ARG A 327 -16.03 -4.10 -12.01
N LEU A 328 -17.14 -4.10 -12.75
CA LEU A 328 -17.33 -3.22 -13.91
C LEU A 328 -17.69 -1.82 -13.39
N ASP A 329 -16.83 -0.85 -13.66
CA ASP A 329 -17.11 0.55 -13.32
C ASP A 329 -18.17 1.13 -14.26
N SER A 330 -19.28 1.59 -13.68
CA SER A 330 -20.41 2.16 -14.42
C SER A 330 -20.06 3.45 -15.15
N THR A 331 -19.02 4.17 -14.71
CA THR A 331 -18.64 5.47 -15.31
C THR A 331 -17.74 5.33 -16.53
N SER A 332 -16.83 4.35 -16.55
CA SER A 332 -15.88 4.14 -17.65
C SER A 332 -16.15 2.90 -18.50
N GLY A 333 -17.01 1.98 -18.05
CA GLY A 333 -17.25 0.69 -18.72
C GLY A 333 -16.04 -0.24 -18.70
N ARG A 334 -15.06 0.00 -17.80
CA ARG A 334 -13.85 -0.82 -17.63
C ARG A 334 -13.92 -1.61 -16.34
N TYR A 335 -13.24 -2.75 -16.31
CA TYR A 335 -13.10 -3.54 -15.10
C TYR A 335 -11.99 -2.98 -14.22
N TYR A 336 -12.25 -2.90 -12.92
CA TYR A 336 -11.25 -2.59 -11.90
C TYR A 336 -11.27 -3.72 -10.89
N ASP A 337 -10.09 -4.18 -10.49
CA ASP A 337 -9.97 -4.97 -9.29
C ASP A 337 -10.14 -4.02 -8.11
N CYS A 338 -11.30 -4.09 -7.47
CA CYS A 338 -11.68 -3.19 -6.38
C CYS A 338 -11.19 -3.71 -5.02
N SER A 339 -10.26 -4.67 -4.99
CA SER A 339 -9.58 -5.09 -3.77
C SER A 339 -8.59 -4.03 -3.27
N ALA A 340 -7.96 -3.26 -4.16
CA ALA A 340 -7.04 -2.17 -3.84
C ALA A 340 -6.91 -1.13 -4.96
N HIS A 341 -6.33 0.02 -4.64
CA HIS A 341 -6.13 1.10 -5.60
C HIS A 341 -5.03 0.77 -6.63
N PHE A 342 -3.94 0.16 -6.16
CA PHE A 342 -2.76 -0.21 -6.96
C PHE A 342 -2.41 -1.68 -6.72
N LEU A 343 -2.15 -2.42 -7.79
CA LEU A 343 -1.78 -3.84 -7.71
C LEU A 343 -0.44 -4.05 -8.37
N TRP A 344 0.34 -5.04 -7.92
CA TRP A 344 1.53 -5.44 -8.68
C TRP A 344 1.57 -6.93 -8.98
N VAL A 345 2.23 -7.27 -10.08
CA VAL A 345 2.65 -8.65 -10.38
C VAL A 345 4.02 -8.92 -9.78
N GLY A 346 4.14 -10.04 -9.08
CA GLY A 346 5.35 -10.46 -8.40
C GLY A 346 6.41 -11.03 -9.36
N GLU A 347 7.66 -11.09 -8.90
CA GLU A 347 8.77 -11.66 -9.68
C GLU A 347 8.52 -13.12 -10.10
N ARG A 348 7.74 -13.87 -9.30
CA ARG A 348 7.46 -15.30 -9.53
C ARG A 348 6.19 -15.55 -10.34
N THR A 349 5.43 -14.51 -10.67
CA THR A 349 4.10 -14.61 -11.31
C THR A 349 3.97 -13.73 -12.57
N ARG A 350 5.06 -13.10 -13.02
CA ARG A 350 5.09 -12.18 -14.18
C ARG A 350 5.37 -12.84 -15.53
N GLN A 351 5.09 -14.14 -15.68
CA GLN A 351 5.31 -14.85 -16.95
C GLN A 351 4.39 -14.27 -18.03
N LEU A 352 4.94 -13.96 -19.21
CA LEU A 352 4.20 -13.29 -20.30
C LEU A 352 2.89 -14.00 -20.70
N ASP A 353 2.89 -15.33 -20.64
CA ASP A 353 1.75 -16.20 -20.97
C ASP A 353 1.01 -16.74 -19.72
N GLY A 354 1.40 -16.28 -18.53
CA GLY A 354 0.88 -16.72 -17.24
C GLY A 354 -0.47 -16.11 -16.87
N ALA A 355 -1.15 -16.76 -15.93
CA ALA A 355 -2.48 -16.36 -15.47
C ALA A 355 -2.54 -14.96 -14.86
N HIS A 356 -1.54 -14.56 -14.06
CA HIS A 356 -1.53 -13.23 -13.45
C HIS A 356 -1.40 -12.10 -14.46
N VAL A 357 -0.60 -12.30 -15.52
CA VAL A 357 -0.50 -11.35 -16.63
C VAL A 357 -1.80 -11.30 -17.42
N GLU A 358 -2.45 -12.45 -17.67
CA GLU A 358 -3.77 -12.50 -18.32
C GLU A 358 -4.84 -11.77 -17.50
N PHE A 359 -4.86 -11.93 -16.17
CA PHE A 359 -5.80 -11.22 -15.31
C PHE A 359 -5.55 -9.72 -15.33
N LEU A 360 -4.31 -9.30 -15.04
CA LEU A 360 -3.95 -7.90 -14.87
C LEU A 360 -4.05 -7.07 -16.15
N LYS A 361 -3.88 -7.67 -17.34
CA LYS A 361 -3.98 -6.90 -18.60
C LYS A 361 -5.37 -6.31 -18.85
N GLY A 362 -6.42 -6.86 -18.23
CA GLY A 362 -7.79 -6.38 -18.42
C GLY A 362 -8.36 -5.50 -17.31
N VAL A 363 -7.68 -5.38 -16.16
CA VAL A 363 -8.08 -4.45 -15.10
C VAL A 363 -7.49 -3.06 -15.32
N ALA A 364 -8.24 -2.01 -15.00
CA ALA A 364 -7.91 -0.63 -15.28
C ALA A 364 -7.14 0.09 -14.15
N ASN A 365 -6.86 -0.58 -13.03
CA ASN A 365 -6.02 -0.07 -11.94
C ASN A 365 -4.60 0.27 -12.42
N PRO A 366 -3.91 1.28 -11.88
CA PRO A 366 -2.47 1.40 -12.09
C PRO A 366 -1.74 0.16 -11.55
N LEU A 367 -0.74 -0.30 -12.32
CA LEU A 367 -0.08 -1.59 -12.09
C LEU A 367 1.41 -1.44 -11.79
N GLY A 368 1.90 -2.32 -10.92
CA GLY A 368 3.31 -2.53 -10.64
C GLY A 368 3.85 -3.80 -11.29
N ILE A 369 5.11 -3.77 -11.71
CA ILE A 369 5.86 -4.96 -12.16
C ILE A 369 7.11 -5.09 -11.29
N LYS A 370 7.22 -6.17 -10.53
CA LYS A 370 8.46 -6.49 -9.80
C LYS A 370 9.53 -6.97 -10.78
N VAL A 371 10.73 -6.43 -10.67
CA VAL A 371 11.84 -6.68 -11.60
C VAL A 371 13.14 -6.94 -10.84
N SER A 372 13.69 -8.14 -10.98
CA SER A 372 15.01 -8.51 -10.45
C SER A 372 16.16 -8.28 -11.44
N ASP A 373 17.38 -8.58 -11.01
CA ASP A 373 18.61 -8.57 -11.80
C ASP A 373 18.59 -9.57 -12.98
N LYS A 374 17.62 -10.50 -12.96
CA LYS A 374 17.41 -11.53 -13.99
C LYS A 374 16.46 -11.12 -15.11
N MET A 375 15.88 -9.93 -15.03
CA MET A 375 14.94 -9.47 -16.05
C MET A 375 15.62 -9.27 -17.41
N ASP A 376 15.05 -9.86 -18.45
CA ASP A 376 15.42 -9.56 -19.82
C ASP A 376 14.79 -8.22 -20.28
N PRO A 377 15.57 -7.29 -20.84
CA PRO A 377 15.04 -5.99 -21.27
C PRO A 377 13.94 -6.08 -22.34
N ASN A 378 13.98 -7.07 -23.24
CA ASN A 378 12.96 -7.23 -24.28
C ASN A 378 11.68 -7.85 -23.70
N GLU A 379 11.81 -8.78 -22.77
CA GLU A 379 10.68 -9.31 -22.01
C GLU A 379 9.97 -8.19 -21.23
N LEU A 380 10.72 -7.30 -20.58
CA LEU A 380 10.17 -6.14 -19.89
C LEU A 380 9.35 -5.23 -20.82
N VAL A 381 9.90 -4.90 -21.99
CA VAL A 381 9.20 -4.06 -22.99
C VAL A 381 7.89 -4.71 -23.44
N LYS A 382 7.89 -6.02 -23.71
CA LYS A 382 6.68 -6.78 -24.07
C LYS A 382 5.65 -6.78 -22.95
N LEU A 383 6.09 -6.95 -21.71
CA LEU A 383 5.19 -6.96 -20.55
C LEU A 383 4.54 -5.57 -20.33
N ILE A 384 5.30 -4.49 -20.53
CA ILE A 384 4.77 -3.12 -20.50
C ILE A 384 3.74 -2.91 -21.62
N GLU A 385 4.02 -3.41 -22.83
CA GLU A 385 3.09 -3.32 -23.97
C GLU A 385 1.76 -4.04 -23.70
N ILE A 386 1.81 -5.24 -23.08
CA ILE A 386 0.62 -5.99 -22.69
C ILE A 386 -0.23 -5.21 -21.69
N PHE A 387 0.39 -4.59 -20.68
CA PHE A 387 -0.34 -3.89 -19.61
C PHE A 387 -0.70 -2.44 -19.92
N ASN A 388 0.01 -1.80 -20.85
CA ASN A 388 -0.16 -0.39 -21.20
C ASN A 388 -0.11 -0.15 -22.72
N PRO A 389 -1.04 -0.74 -23.49
CA PRO A 389 -1.03 -0.63 -24.95
C PRO A 389 -1.25 0.81 -25.45
N GLN A 390 -1.85 1.68 -24.63
CA GLN A 390 -2.03 3.11 -24.95
C GLN A 390 -0.88 4.00 -24.45
N ASN A 391 0.16 3.42 -23.85
CA ASN A 391 1.31 4.13 -23.29
C ASN A 391 0.92 5.30 -22.36
N LYS A 392 -0.13 5.12 -21.55
CA LYS A 392 -0.61 6.14 -20.62
C LYS A 392 0.40 6.31 -19.48
N PRO A 393 0.90 7.54 -19.20
CA PRO A 393 1.74 7.78 -18.03
C PRO A 393 1.03 7.38 -16.74
N GLY A 394 1.78 6.80 -15.80
CA GLY A 394 1.26 6.37 -14.49
C GLY A 394 0.55 5.01 -14.47
N ARG A 395 0.23 4.45 -15.65
CA ARG A 395 -0.34 3.11 -15.77
C ARG A 395 0.61 2.02 -15.26
N ILE A 396 1.91 2.14 -15.55
CA ILE A 396 2.92 1.13 -15.18
C ILE A 396 4.00 1.72 -14.29
N THR A 397 4.23 1.03 -13.18
CA THR A 397 5.33 1.27 -12.26
C THR A 397 6.29 0.09 -12.29
N ILE A 398 7.56 0.32 -12.63
CA ILE A 398 8.61 -0.71 -12.59
C ILE A 398 9.28 -0.70 -11.21
N ILE A 399 9.12 -1.79 -10.46
CA ILE A 399 9.59 -1.92 -9.08
C ILE A 399 10.86 -2.80 -9.07
N THR A 400 12.01 -2.15 -9.09
CA THR A 400 13.34 -2.77 -9.23
C THR A 400 13.88 -3.29 -7.90
N ARG A 401 14.38 -4.52 -7.86
CA ARG A 401 14.92 -5.18 -6.66
C ARG A 401 16.14 -6.06 -7.00
N MET A 402 17.33 -5.48 -7.01
CA MET A 402 18.51 -6.11 -7.60
C MET A 402 19.72 -6.20 -6.65
N GLY A 403 19.73 -5.43 -5.57
CA GLY A 403 20.95 -5.17 -4.80
C GLY A 403 21.81 -4.09 -5.48
N ALA A 404 22.61 -3.37 -4.70
CA ALA A 404 23.32 -2.16 -5.16
C ALA A 404 24.25 -2.39 -6.37
N GLU A 405 25.02 -3.47 -6.37
CA GLU A 405 25.98 -3.75 -7.45
C GLU A 405 25.26 -4.12 -8.76
N ASN A 406 24.28 -5.02 -8.69
CA ASN A 406 23.49 -5.37 -9.87
C ASN A 406 22.66 -4.19 -10.35
N MET A 407 22.18 -3.31 -9.46
CA MET A 407 21.47 -2.09 -9.86
C MET A 407 22.32 -1.25 -10.82
N ARG A 408 23.61 -1.02 -10.49
CA ARG A 408 24.54 -0.25 -11.33
C ARG A 408 24.79 -0.89 -12.70
N VAL A 409 24.75 -2.22 -12.77
CA VAL A 409 25.06 -2.96 -14.00
C VAL A 409 23.81 -3.17 -14.87
N LYS A 410 22.68 -3.56 -14.27
CA LYS A 410 21.51 -4.09 -14.98
C LYS A 410 20.46 -3.03 -15.27
N LEU A 411 20.20 -2.11 -14.33
CA LEU A 411 19.16 -1.08 -14.50
C LEU A 411 19.39 -0.18 -15.73
N PRO A 412 20.62 0.24 -16.08
CA PRO A 412 20.85 1.03 -17.30
C PRO A 412 20.31 0.35 -18.56
N HIS A 413 20.45 -0.97 -18.67
CA HIS A 413 19.98 -1.71 -19.84
C HIS A 413 18.46 -1.74 -19.94
N LEU A 414 17.77 -1.86 -18.81
CA LEU A 414 16.31 -1.82 -18.74
C LEU A 414 15.78 -0.42 -19.09
N ILE A 415 16.36 0.63 -18.50
CA ILE A 415 15.97 2.03 -18.79
C ILE A 415 16.12 2.32 -20.29
N ARG A 416 17.26 1.95 -20.89
CA ARG A 416 17.51 2.16 -22.32
C ARG A 416 16.55 1.37 -23.20
N ALA A 417 16.19 0.14 -22.83
CA ALA A 417 15.23 -0.66 -23.60
C ALA A 417 13.82 -0.03 -23.58
N VAL A 418 13.32 0.32 -22.40
CA VAL A 418 12.02 1.00 -22.23
C VAL A 418 11.99 2.33 -22.98
N ARG A 419 13.07 3.12 -22.89
CA ARG A 419 13.21 4.39 -23.64
C ARG A 419 13.20 4.17 -25.15
N ARG A 420 13.94 3.19 -25.67
CA ARG A 420 13.95 2.87 -27.12
C ARG A 420 12.56 2.44 -27.61
N ALA A 421 11.78 1.77 -26.76
CA ALA A 421 10.40 1.40 -27.06
C ALA A 421 9.42 2.59 -26.95
N GLY A 422 9.87 3.78 -26.55
CA GLY A 422 9.03 4.97 -26.36
C GLY A 422 8.04 4.86 -25.19
N GLN A 423 8.25 3.89 -24.28
CA GLN A 423 7.32 3.58 -23.20
C GLN A 423 7.53 4.49 -21.99
N ILE A 424 6.44 4.98 -21.40
CA ILE A 424 6.46 5.84 -20.22
C ILE A 424 6.09 5.01 -18.99
N VAL A 425 7.00 4.96 -18.02
CA VAL A 425 6.83 4.19 -16.79
C VAL A 425 7.35 4.97 -15.59
N THR A 426 6.79 4.67 -14.41
CA THR A 426 7.31 5.17 -13.13
C THR A 426 8.35 4.21 -12.60
N TRP A 427 9.60 4.66 -12.45
CA TRP A 427 10.68 3.83 -11.89
C TRP A 427 10.70 3.91 -10.37
N VAL A 428 10.70 2.75 -9.71
CA VAL A 428 10.65 2.63 -8.25
C VAL A 428 11.71 1.66 -7.77
N SER A 429 12.38 2.00 -6.67
CA SER A 429 13.32 1.11 -6.00
C SER A 429 12.62 0.33 -4.88
N ASP A 430 12.72 -0.99 -4.93
CA ASP A 430 12.50 -1.91 -3.81
C ASP A 430 13.87 -2.39 -3.30
N PRO A 431 14.50 -1.61 -2.40
CA PRO A 431 15.82 -1.94 -1.86
C PRO A 431 15.77 -3.05 -0.81
N MET A 432 14.62 -3.71 -0.64
CA MET A 432 14.39 -4.66 0.44
C MET A 432 14.61 -6.09 -0.05
N HIS A 433 13.87 -6.51 -1.07
CA HIS A 433 13.83 -7.91 -1.49
C HIS A 433 15.09 -8.41 -2.20
N GLY A 434 15.95 -7.52 -2.68
CA GLY A 434 17.27 -7.87 -3.25
C GLY A 434 18.34 -8.15 -2.19
N ASN A 435 18.13 -7.70 -0.94
CA ASN A 435 19.17 -7.65 0.09
C ASN A 435 18.90 -8.56 1.30
N THR A 436 18.02 -9.56 1.16
CA THR A 436 17.73 -10.51 2.24
C THR A 436 18.85 -11.52 2.39
N ILE A 437 19.34 -11.70 3.61
CA ILE A 437 20.34 -12.70 4.01
C ILE A 437 19.81 -13.58 5.16
N ASN A 438 20.41 -14.76 5.35
CA ASN A 438 20.18 -15.55 6.56
C ASN A 438 21.24 -15.20 7.60
N SER A 439 20.81 -14.90 8.82
CA SER A 439 21.70 -14.64 9.96
C SER A 439 22.29 -15.94 10.52
N PRO A 440 23.39 -15.86 11.30
CA PRO A 440 23.95 -17.02 12.01
C PRO A 440 22.96 -17.69 12.97
N VAL A 441 21.97 -16.94 13.48
CA VAL A 441 20.92 -17.45 14.38
C VAL A 441 19.71 -18.05 13.63
N GLY A 442 19.80 -18.22 12.31
CA GLY A 442 18.77 -18.87 11.49
C GLY A 442 17.57 -17.99 11.12
N LEU A 443 17.55 -16.73 11.56
CA LEU A 443 16.55 -15.74 11.16
C LEU A 443 16.96 -15.04 9.86
N LYS A 444 16.00 -14.73 8.99
CA LYS A 444 16.27 -13.83 7.87
C LYS A 444 16.50 -12.42 8.42
N THR A 445 17.39 -11.66 7.79
CA THR A 445 17.56 -10.23 8.07
C THR A 445 17.98 -9.49 6.80
N ARG A 446 18.04 -8.17 6.88
CA ARG A 446 18.57 -7.29 5.83
C ARG A 446 19.50 -6.27 6.48
N SER A 447 20.62 -6.00 5.83
CA SER A 447 21.52 -4.94 6.26
C SER A 447 20.97 -3.58 5.81
N PHE A 448 20.76 -2.66 6.75
CA PHE A 448 20.36 -1.29 6.44
C PHE A 448 21.35 -0.61 5.50
N ASP A 449 22.66 -0.90 5.62
CA ASP A 449 23.67 -0.36 4.72
C ASP A 449 23.49 -0.84 3.28
N SER A 450 23.10 -2.11 3.08
CA SER A 450 22.81 -2.66 1.76
C SER A 450 21.56 -2.03 1.16
N ILE A 451 20.51 -1.85 1.97
CA ILE A 451 19.27 -1.14 1.59
C ILE A 451 19.60 0.29 1.13
N ARG A 452 20.36 1.02 1.95
CA ARG A 452 20.84 2.37 1.66
C ARG A 452 21.68 2.41 0.38
N ALA A 453 22.59 1.45 0.20
CA ALA A 453 23.46 1.38 -0.97
C ALA A 453 22.67 1.16 -2.26
N GLU A 454 21.62 0.34 -2.24
CA GLU A 454 20.76 0.13 -3.41
C GLU A 454 19.95 1.37 -3.77
N VAL A 455 19.39 2.08 -2.78
CA VAL A 455 18.73 3.37 -3.02
C VAL A 455 19.71 4.38 -3.64
N ARG A 456 20.95 4.47 -3.13
CA ARG A 456 21.97 5.35 -3.73
C ARG A 456 22.26 4.96 -5.18
N ALA A 457 22.50 3.67 -5.44
CA ALA A 457 22.74 3.16 -6.78
C ALA A 457 21.59 3.46 -7.75
N PHE A 458 20.35 3.32 -7.29
CA PHE A 458 19.15 3.63 -8.07
C PHE A 458 19.14 5.10 -8.53
N PHE A 459 19.37 6.04 -7.62
CA PHE A 459 19.47 7.45 -7.98
C PHE A 459 20.67 7.76 -8.89
N ASP A 460 21.85 7.15 -8.62
CA ASP A 460 23.06 7.34 -9.42
C ASP A 460 22.83 6.91 -10.88
N VAL A 461 22.20 5.75 -11.08
CA VAL A 461 21.87 5.22 -12.42
C VAL A 461 20.88 6.13 -13.13
N HIS A 462 19.82 6.60 -12.46
CA HIS A 462 18.85 7.49 -13.09
C HIS A 462 19.47 8.83 -13.51
N GLU A 463 20.38 9.37 -12.71
CA GLU A 463 21.15 10.59 -13.02
C GLU A 463 22.04 10.37 -14.25
N GLN A 464 22.78 9.25 -14.31
CA GLN A 464 23.62 8.88 -15.46
C GLN A 464 22.81 8.66 -16.74
N GLU A 465 21.64 8.02 -16.63
CA GLU A 465 20.79 7.74 -17.77
C GLU A 465 19.90 8.93 -18.18
N GLY A 466 19.85 10.02 -17.42
CA GLY A 466 18.96 11.15 -17.66
C GLY A 466 17.48 10.79 -17.54
N SER A 467 17.13 9.93 -16.58
CA SER A 467 15.75 9.47 -16.31
C SER A 467 15.30 9.87 -14.90
N HIS A 468 14.05 9.59 -14.55
CA HIS A 468 13.45 10.04 -13.28
C HIS A 468 13.43 8.90 -12.24
N PRO A 469 14.07 9.05 -11.07
CA PRO A 469 13.86 8.17 -9.94
C PRO A 469 12.49 8.49 -9.33
N GLY A 470 11.46 7.73 -9.70
CA GLY A 470 10.06 8.04 -9.45
C GLY A 470 9.53 7.64 -8.07
N GLY A 471 10.23 6.80 -7.31
CA GLY A 471 9.79 6.44 -5.96
C GLY A 471 10.56 5.32 -5.27
N VAL A 472 10.07 4.95 -4.08
CA VAL A 472 10.53 3.79 -3.30
C VAL A 472 9.37 2.90 -2.85
N HIS A 473 9.67 1.62 -2.68
CA HIS A 473 8.76 0.57 -2.25
C HIS A 473 9.39 -0.18 -1.07
N LEU A 474 8.86 0.00 0.13
CA LEU A 474 9.51 -0.42 1.38
C LEU A 474 8.64 -1.41 2.19
N GLU A 475 9.30 -2.37 2.82
CA GLU A 475 8.68 -3.18 3.88
C GLU A 475 9.10 -2.58 5.22
N MET A 476 8.13 -2.09 5.99
CA MET A 476 8.34 -1.22 7.14
C MET A 476 7.18 -1.31 8.12
N THR A 477 7.43 -1.01 9.39
CA THR A 477 6.42 -1.03 10.44
C THR A 477 6.61 0.11 11.43
N GLY A 478 5.50 0.62 11.96
CA GLY A 478 5.51 1.56 13.08
C GLY A 478 5.82 0.90 14.42
N GLN A 479 5.92 -0.43 14.47
CA GLN A 479 6.32 -1.17 15.67
C GLN A 479 7.83 -1.02 15.93
N ASN A 480 8.22 -1.12 17.20
CA ASN A 480 9.62 -1.09 17.60
C ASN A 480 10.27 -2.48 17.48
N VAL A 481 10.59 -2.88 16.25
CA VAL A 481 11.12 -4.21 15.89
C VAL A 481 12.63 -4.21 15.67
N THR A 482 13.24 -5.39 15.75
CA THR A 482 14.68 -5.64 15.49
C THR A 482 14.84 -6.62 14.31
N GLU A 483 14.20 -6.32 13.18
CA GLU A 483 14.15 -7.25 12.04
C GLU A 483 15.31 -7.01 11.04
N CYS A 484 15.68 -5.76 10.76
CA CYS A 484 16.84 -5.39 9.94
C CYS A 484 18.04 -4.98 10.80
N ILE A 485 19.24 -5.47 10.48
CA ILE A 485 20.49 -5.09 11.16
C ILE A 485 20.99 -3.71 10.69
N GLY A 486 21.79 -3.05 11.54
CA GLY A 486 22.38 -1.74 11.29
C GLY A 486 21.42 -0.58 11.48
N GLY A 487 21.68 0.51 10.76
CA GLY A 487 21.04 1.82 10.97
C GLY A 487 21.58 2.51 12.22
N SER A 488 21.09 3.72 12.50
CA SER A 488 21.57 4.56 13.61
C SER A 488 21.53 3.92 15.01
N LYS A 489 20.68 2.92 15.23
CA LYS A 489 20.62 2.14 16.49
C LYS A 489 21.57 0.94 16.54
N ASN A 490 22.34 0.67 15.48
CA ASN A 490 23.29 -0.44 15.37
C ASN A 490 22.69 -1.80 15.78
N VAL A 491 21.50 -2.13 15.27
CA VAL A 491 20.88 -3.45 15.52
C VAL A 491 21.81 -4.55 15.04
N THR A 492 22.20 -5.46 15.93
CA THR A 492 23.10 -6.57 15.66
C THR A 492 22.35 -7.87 15.36
N PHE A 493 23.06 -8.93 15.01
CA PHE A 493 22.45 -10.27 14.84
C PHE A 493 21.87 -10.81 16.15
N ASP A 494 22.47 -10.48 17.29
CA ASP A 494 22.02 -10.95 18.61
C ASP A 494 20.71 -10.25 19.03
N ASP A 495 20.50 -9.01 18.57
CA ASP A 495 19.28 -8.25 18.84
C ASP A 495 18.06 -8.78 18.07
N LEU A 496 18.27 -9.57 17.00
CA LEU A 496 17.17 -10.07 16.16
C LEU A 496 16.17 -10.87 17.00
N GLY A 497 16.63 -11.72 17.91
CA GLY A 497 15.77 -12.56 18.73
C GLY A 497 14.87 -11.80 19.72
N SER A 498 15.12 -10.51 19.96
CA SER A 498 14.39 -9.73 20.96
C SER A 498 12.97 -9.35 20.51
N ARG A 499 12.80 -8.92 19.25
CA ARG A 499 11.53 -8.37 18.70
C ARG A 499 11.37 -8.68 17.21
N TYR A 500 11.57 -9.93 16.84
CA TYR A 500 11.30 -10.44 15.49
C TYR A 500 9.84 -10.86 15.37
N HIS A 501 8.99 -9.99 14.83
CA HIS A 501 7.54 -10.22 14.78
C HIS A 501 7.03 -10.66 13.40
N THR A 502 7.80 -10.44 12.34
CA THR A 502 7.44 -10.91 10.99
C THR A 502 7.56 -12.42 10.81
N HIS A 503 6.58 -13.02 10.13
CA HIS A 503 6.62 -14.41 9.68
C HIS A 503 7.21 -14.58 8.27
N CYS A 504 7.37 -13.47 7.55
CA CYS A 504 7.79 -13.48 6.15
C CYS A 504 9.20 -12.92 6.00
N ASP A 505 9.31 -11.64 5.65
CA ASP A 505 10.59 -10.98 5.45
C ASP A 505 10.77 -9.80 6.44
N PRO A 506 12.03 -9.43 6.75
CA PRO A 506 12.38 -8.44 7.76
C PRO A 506 12.01 -7.01 7.36
N ARG A 507 11.29 -6.28 8.21
CA ARG A 507 10.83 -4.90 7.97
C ARG A 507 11.81 -3.88 8.54
N LEU A 508 11.85 -2.70 7.96
CA LEU A 508 12.46 -1.53 8.60
C LEU A 508 11.62 -1.13 9.82
N ASN A 509 12.28 -0.87 10.95
CA ASN A 509 11.64 -0.18 12.08
C ASN A 509 11.57 1.33 11.83
N ALA A 510 10.90 2.06 12.73
CA ALA A 510 10.65 3.48 12.44
C ALA A 510 11.90 4.35 12.33
N SER A 511 12.91 4.10 13.17
CA SER A 511 14.17 4.85 13.11
C SER A 511 14.88 4.62 11.77
N GLN A 512 14.95 3.38 11.30
CA GLN A 512 15.57 3.03 10.01
C GLN A 512 14.79 3.60 8.83
N SER A 513 13.45 3.52 8.86
CA SER A 513 12.59 4.11 7.84
C SER A 513 12.78 5.62 7.73
N LEU A 514 12.86 6.32 8.86
CA LEU A 514 13.06 7.77 8.91
C LEU A 514 14.46 8.18 8.43
N GLU A 515 15.49 7.42 8.83
CA GLU A 515 16.86 7.60 8.33
C GLU A 515 16.91 7.51 6.80
N LEU A 516 16.23 6.52 6.23
CA LEU A 516 16.16 6.34 4.78
C LEU A 516 15.42 7.49 4.10
N ALA A 517 14.33 8.01 4.70
CA ALA A 517 13.61 9.16 4.17
C ALA A 517 14.50 10.40 4.06
N PHE A 518 15.33 10.68 5.08
CA PHE A 518 16.27 11.81 5.04
C PHE A 518 17.30 11.66 3.92
N ILE A 519 17.83 10.46 3.72
CA ILE A 519 18.80 10.17 2.65
C ILE A 519 18.17 10.39 1.27
N ILE A 520 16.94 9.93 1.07
CA ILE A 520 16.21 10.13 -0.20
C ILE A 520 15.91 11.62 -0.41
N ALA A 521 15.44 12.32 0.63
CA ALA A 521 15.12 13.74 0.54
C ALA A 521 16.33 14.59 0.13
N GLU A 522 17.53 14.26 0.63
CA GLU A 522 18.77 14.91 0.22
C GLU A 522 19.08 14.70 -1.28
N ARG A 523 18.89 13.47 -1.79
CA ARG A 523 19.07 13.16 -3.22
C ARG A 523 18.07 13.92 -4.09
N LEU A 524 16.80 13.97 -3.69
CA LEU A 524 15.75 14.72 -4.40
C LEU A 524 16.09 16.22 -4.46
N ARG A 525 16.52 16.80 -3.34
CA ARG A 525 16.94 18.20 -3.27
C ARG A 525 18.10 18.50 -4.21
N LYS A 526 19.15 17.67 -4.17
CA LYS A 526 20.35 17.84 -5.03
C LYS A 526 19.97 17.83 -6.51
N ARG A 527 19.10 16.90 -6.91
CA ARG A 527 18.59 16.80 -8.28
C ARG A 527 17.82 18.05 -8.70
N ARG A 528 16.88 18.51 -7.88
CA ARG A 528 16.07 19.70 -8.16
C ARG A 528 16.93 20.96 -8.34
N ILE A 529 17.90 21.18 -7.45
CA ILE A 529 18.83 22.32 -7.53
C ILE A 529 19.70 22.23 -8.78
N SER A 530 20.16 21.04 -9.15
CA SER A 530 20.98 20.83 -10.35
C SER A 530 20.19 21.09 -11.63
N ALA A 531 18.95 20.59 -11.71
CA ALA A 531 18.05 20.84 -12.84
C ALA A 531 17.73 22.33 -13.04
N GLN A 532 17.49 23.07 -11.95
CA GLN A 532 17.29 24.53 -12.00
C GLN A 532 18.52 25.28 -12.53
N LYS A 533 19.73 24.83 -12.18
CA LYS A 533 20.97 25.42 -12.68
C LYS A 533 21.16 25.17 -14.17
N SER A 534 20.91 23.95 -14.67
CA SER A 534 20.97 23.65 -16.10
C SER A 534 19.99 24.53 -16.89
N LEU A 535 18.74 24.61 -16.43
CA LEU A 535 17.71 25.44 -17.05
C LEU A 535 18.09 26.93 -17.09
N ALA A 536 18.67 27.45 -16.01
CA ALA A 536 19.16 28.83 -15.94
C ALA A 536 20.38 29.10 -16.84
N LEU A 537 21.14 28.07 -17.20
CA LEU A 537 22.31 28.12 -18.08
C LEU A 537 21.97 27.86 -19.56
N GLY A 538 20.71 27.57 -19.90
CA GLY A 538 20.29 27.26 -21.27
C GLY A 538 20.82 25.92 -21.82
N LEU A 539 21.22 25.02 -20.91
CA LEU A 539 21.61 23.63 -21.18
C LEU A 539 20.43 22.71 -20.86
#